data_AF-A0A5R8Z8N2-F1
#
_entry.id   AF-A0A5R8Z8N2-F1
#
_cell.length_a   1.000
_cell.length_b   1.000
_cell.length_c   1.000
_cell.angle_alpha   90.00
_cell.angle_beta   90.00
_cell.angle_gamma   90.00
#
_symmetry.space_group_name_H-M   'P 1'
#
loop_
_entity.id
_entity.type
_entity.pdbx_description
1 polymer ?
#
loop_
_entity_poly.entity_id
_entity_poly.type
_entity_poly.pdbx_seq_one_letter_code
_entity_poly.pdbx_strand_id
1 'polypeptide(L)'
;MHDRRRLGRVIWAPLVAAALSGLVIGAVARLLMRGITLAIGGLTGFSLVSTLAIIVVFVVLAVPAAVTATARPVVRHAGRWVTAVVTGMLAAGTGLSDAKTILLADESRLTTIAVLIVAFAAAVVAHGLLAQHLTLRFRRLPAGDSTPAEALGTI
;
A
#
# COMPACT_ATOMS: atom_id res chain seq x y z
N MET A 1 32.99 6.20 -8.95
CA MET A 1 31.65 6.75 -9.32
C MET A 1 30.54 5.70 -9.39
N HIS A 2 30.84 4.41 -9.59
CA HIS A 2 29.87 3.30 -9.58
C HIS A 2 29.17 3.07 -8.22
N ASP A 3 29.86 3.25 -7.09
CA ASP A 3 29.28 3.00 -5.76
C ASP A 3 28.15 3.96 -5.38
N ARG A 4 28.26 5.26 -5.71
CA ARG A 4 27.18 6.24 -5.41
C ARG A 4 25.87 5.91 -6.14
N ARG A 5 25.96 5.43 -7.39
CA ARG A 5 24.78 5.01 -8.19
C ARG A 5 24.15 3.73 -7.63
N ARG A 6 24.98 2.81 -7.12
CA ARG A 6 24.54 1.58 -6.46
C ARG A 6 23.86 1.88 -5.11
N LEU A 7 24.48 2.72 -4.28
CA LEU A 7 23.94 3.15 -2.98
C LEU A 7 22.62 3.90 -3.13
N GLY A 8 22.54 4.82 -4.11
CA GLY A 8 21.31 5.55 -4.42
C GLY A 8 20.18 4.59 -4.79
N ARG A 9 20.41 3.59 -5.63
CA ARG A 9 19.38 2.62 -6.03
C ARG A 9 18.90 1.74 -4.87
N VAL A 10 19.80 1.38 -3.95
CA VAL A 10 19.48 0.58 -2.76
C VAL A 10 18.48 1.30 -1.87
N ILE A 11 18.56 2.63 -1.78
CA ILE A 11 17.70 3.50 -0.96
C ILE A 11 16.43 3.91 -1.73
N TRP A 12 16.54 4.26 -3.01
CA TRP A 12 15.40 4.73 -3.81
C TRP A 12 14.41 3.61 -4.15
N ALA A 13 14.87 2.39 -4.41
CA ALA A 13 14.00 1.27 -4.76
C ALA A 13 12.92 0.95 -3.69
N PRO A 14 13.24 0.81 -2.39
CA PRO A 14 12.22 0.58 -1.37
C PRO A 14 11.31 1.80 -1.18
N LEU A 15 11.82 3.02 -1.36
CA LEU A 15 11.04 4.24 -1.20
C LEU A 15 9.98 4.38 -2.30
N VAL A 16 10.37 4.15 -3.56
CA VAL A 16 9.44 4.14 -4.71
C VAL A 16 8.45 2.97 -4.61
N ALA A 17 8.91 1.79 -4.18
CA ALA A 17 8.03 0.65 -3.97
C ALA A 17 6.99 0.89 -2.86
N ALA A 18 7.40 1.51 -1.74
CA ALA A 18 6.49 1.89 -0.67
C ALA A 18 5.47 2.94 -1.14
N ALA A 19 5.92 3.96 -1.90
CA ALA A 19 5.04 4.97 -2.47
C ALA A 19 3.98 4.35 -3.40
N LEU A 20 4.40 3.50 -4.34
CA LEU A 20 3.48 2.88 -5.31
C LEU A 20 2.55 1.86 -4.67
N SER A 21 3.06 0.99 -3.79
CA SER A 21 2.21 0.01 -3.09
C SER A 21 1.22 0.70 -2.16
N GLY A 22 1.65 1.71 -1.41
CA GLY A 22 0.78 2.49 -0.54
C GLY A 22 -0.26 3.29 -1.31
N LEU A 23 0.09 3.83 -2.48
CA LEU A 23 -0.86 4.49 -3.38
C LEU A 23 -1.95 3.52 -3.86
N VAL A 24 -1.55 2.34 -4.36
CA VAL A 24 -2.49 1.34 -4.89
C VAL A 24 -3.39 0.81 -3.78
N ILE A 25 -2.82 0.36 -2.66
CA ILE A 25 -3.58 -0.22 -1.57
C ILE A 25 -4.42 0.84 -0.85
N GLY A 26 -3.89 2.06 -0.68
CA GLY A 26 -4.63 3.18 -0.11
C GLY A 26 -5.84 3.58 -0.97
N ALA A 27 -5.70 3.58 -2.29
CA ALA A 27 -6.83 3.81 -3.20
C ALA A 27 -7.88 2.70 -3.11
N VAL A 28 -7.46 1.43 -3.08
CA VAL A 28 -8.35 0.27 -2.89
C VAL A 28 -9.07 0.35 -1.55
N ALA A 29 -8.34 0.62 -0.46
CA ALA A 29 -8.90 0.79 0.88
C ALA A 29 -9.94 1.91 0.91
N ARG A 30 -9.67 3.05 0.25
CA ARG A 30 -10.61 4.16 0.15
C ARG A 30 -11.89 3.76 -0.58
N LEU A 31 -11.76 3.04 -1.69
CA LEU A 31 -12.91 2.54 -2.46
C LEU A 31 -13.74 1.55 -1.63
N LEU A 32 -13.10 0.64 -0.90
CA LEU A 32 -13.77 -0.33 -0.04
C LEU A 32 -14.49 0.35 1.14
N MET A 33 -13.84 1.30 1.82
CA MET A 33 -14.48 2.09 2.89
C MET A 33 -15.71 2.83 2.36
N ARG A 34 -15.60 3.45 1.18
CA ARG A 34 -16.75 4.10 0.54
C ARG A 34 -17.85 3.11 0.18
N GLY A 35 -17.50 1.92 -0.30
CA GLY A 35 -18.44 0.83 -0.56
C GLY A 35 -19.21 0.42 0.69
N ILE A 36 -18.53 0.33 1.84
CA ILE A 36 -19.15 0.03 3.14
C ILE A 36 -20.12 1.17 3.53
N THR A 37 -19.70 2.43 3.42
CA THR A 37 -20.58 3.59 3.71
C THR A 37 -21.83 3.63 2.83
N LEU A 38 -21.70 3.32 1.54
CA LEU A 38 -22.84 3.22 0.63
C LEU A 38 -23.76 2.05 1.00
N ALA A 39 -23.18 0.91 1.37
CA ALA A 39 -23.94 -0.26 1.81
C ALA A 39 -24.78 0.05 3.06
N ILE A 40 -24.27 0.82 4.02
CA ILE A 40 -25.03 1.22 5.22
C ILE A 40 -25.99 2.41 4.99
N GLY A 41 -26.13 2.92 3.76
CA GLY A 41 -27.02 4.03 3.44
C GLY A 41 -26.52 5.41 3.86
N GLY A 42 -25.22 5.54 4.17
CA GLY A 42 -24.62 6.81 4.56
C GLY A 42 -24.42 7.78 3.39
N LEU A 43 -24.51 9.08 3.67
CA LEU A 43 -24.14 10.14 2.72
C LEU A 43 -22.62 10.13 2.50
N THR A 44 -22.18 9.84 1.28
CA THR A 44 -20.74 9.87 0.95
C THR A 44 -20.30 11.25 0.47
N GLY A 45 -19.54 11.98 1.28
CA GLY A 45 -18.78 13.15 0.82
C GLY A 45 -17.42 12.75 0.25
N PHE A 46 -17.09 13.18 -0.97
CA PHE A 46 -15.75 12.97 -1.53
C PHE A 46 -14.78 14.02 -0.95
N SER A 47 -14.06 13.65 0.09
CA SER A 47 -12.98 14.48 0.65
C SER A 47 -11.62 14.08 0.06
N LEU A 48 -11.03 15.01 -0.69
CA LEU A 48 -9.65 14.92 -1.19
C LEU A 48 -8.65 14.82 -0.05
N VAL A 49 -8.84 15.62 1.00
CA VAL A 49 -7.96 15.64 2.18
C VAL A 49 -7.94 14.28 2.88
N SER A 50 -9.12 13.69 3.13
CA SER A 50 -9.21 12.37 3.77
C SER A 50 -8.63 11.27 2.89
N THR A 51 -8.77 11.39 1.57
CA THR A 51 -8.22 10.43 0.61
C THR A 51 -6.69 10.48 0.60
N LEU A 52 -6.10 11.68 0.53
CA LEU A 52 -4.66 11.87 0.59
C LEU A 52 -4.10 11.40 1.93
N ALA A 53 -4.76 11.69 3.05
CA ALA A 53 -4.35 11.22 4.36
C ALA A 53 -4.28 9.70 4.44
N ILE A 54 -5.30 8.99 3.94
CA ILE A 54 -5.30 7.52 3.88
C ILE A 54 -4.15 7.01 3.01
N ILE A 55 -3.96 7.57 1.82
CA ILE A 55 -2.85 7.17 0.93
C ILE A 55 -1.50 7.33 1.64
N VAL A 56 -1.26 8.46 2.30
CA VAL A 56 -0.01 8.70 3.04
C VAL A 56 0.20 7.66 4.14
N VAL A 57 -0.85 7.32 4.90
CA VAL A 57 -0.76 6.27 5.94
C VAL A 57 -0.37 4.94 5.32
N PHE A 58 -0.99 4.53 4.22
CA PHE A 58 -0.63 3.28 3.54
C PHE A 58 0.80 3.30 2.99
N VAL A 59 1.26 4.43 2.45
CA VAL A 59 2.67 4.59 2.02
C VAL A 59 3.65 4.38 3.18
N VAL A 60 3.37 4.98 4.35
CA VAL A 60 4.22 4.83 5.54
C VAL A 60 4.21 3.36 6.01
N LEU A 61 3.05 2.72 6.02
CA LEU A 61 2.91 1.30 6.42
C LEU A 61 3.58 0.31 5.47
N ALA A 62 3.78 0.69 4.20
CA ALA A 62 4.50 -0.12 3.23
C ALA A 62 6.02 -0.15 3.48
N VAL A 63 6.57 0.84 4.20
CA VAL A 63 8.02 1.01 4.38
C VAL A 63 8.70 -0.21 5.00
N PRO A 64 8.21 -0.81 6.12
CA PRO A 64 8.83 -1.98 6.71
C PRO A 64 8.92 -3.16 5.74
N ALA A 65 7.84 -3.46 5.01
CA ALA A 65 7.82 -4.50 3.99
C ALA A 65 8.77 -4.18 2.81
N ALA A 66 8.82 -2.93 2.36
CA ALA A 66 9.67 -2.50 1.26
C ALA A 66 11.16 -2.59 1.62
N VAL A 67 11.55 -2.14 2.82
CA VAL A 67 12.95 -2.15 3.30
C VAL A 67 13.45 -3.59 3.53
N THR A 68 12.60 -4.44 4.12
CA THR A 68 12.96 -5.84 4.42
C THR A 68 12.96 -6.77 3.20
N ALA A 69 12.52 -6.29 2.03
CA ALA A 69 12.38 -7.09 0.82
C ALA A 69 13.67 -7.83 0.39
N THR A 70 14.83 -7.28 0.73
CA THR A 70 16.15 -7.83 0.37
C THR A 70 16.96 -8.37 1.53
N ALA A 71 16.38 -8.40 2.72
CA ALA A 71 16.98 -9.01 3.88
C ALA A 71 16.91 -10.55 3.80
N ARG A 72 17.49 -11.21 4.81
CA ARG A 72 17.38 -12.68 4.98
C ARG A 72 15.90 -13.12 4.97
N PRO A 73 15.57 -14.35 4.54
CA PRO A 73 14.19 -14.81 4.40
C PRO A 73 13.34 -14.59 5.65
N VAL A 74 13.89 -14.85 6.84
CA VAL A 74 13.19 -14.65 8.12
C VAL A 74 12.78 -13.17 8.31
N VAL A 75 13.70 -12.23 8.06
CA VAL A 75 13.46 -10.79 8.20
C VAL A 75 12.47 -10.29 7.14
N ARG A 76 12.53 -10.85 5.92
CA ARG A 76 11.56 -10.54 4.86
C ARG A 76 10.14 -10.97 5.25
N HIS A 77 9.97 -12.17 5.82
CA HIS A 77 8.67 -12.63 6.29
C HIS A 77 8.17 -11.80 7.48
N ALA A 78 9.05 -11.47 8.43
CA ALA A 78 8.73 -10.61 9.55
C ALA A 78 8.22 -9.24 9.09
N GLY A 79 8.93 -8.56 8.18
CA GLY A 79 8.51 -7.26 7.67
C GLY A 79 7.16 -7.31 6.93
N ARG A 80 6.88 -8.40 6.20
CA ARG A 80 5.57 -8.61 5.55
C ARG A 80 4.44 -8.74 6.57
N TRP A 81 4.64 -9.59 7.57
CA TRP A 81 3.62 -9.83 8.60
C TRP A 81 3.41 -8.62 9.49
N VAL A 82 4.48 -7.91 9.86
CA VAL A 82 4.38 -6.65 10.61
C VAL A 82 3.57 -5.61 9.83
N THR A 83 3.86 -5.41 8.54
CA THR A 83 3.06 -4.50 7.70
C THR A 83 1.59 -4.93 7.65
N ALA A 84 1.29 -6.22 7.46
CA ALA A 84 -0.08 -6.70 7.41
C ALA A 84 -0.81 -6.52 8.76
N VAL A 85 -0.18 -6.86 9.88
CA VAL A 85 -0.76 -6.74 11.22
C VAL A 85 -1.02 -5.27 11.58
N VAL A 86 -0.03 -4.39 11.38
CA VAL A 86 -0.19 -2.97 11.73
C VAL A 86 -1.23 -2.30 10.82
N THR A 87 -1.23 -2.60 9.52
CA THR A 87 -2.25 -2.09 8.59
C THR A 87 -3.64 -2.61 8.99
N GLY A 88 -3.76 -3.90 9.32
CA GLY A 88 -5.00 -4.50 9.77
C GLY A 88 -5.51 -3.90 11.08
N MET A 89 -4.64 -3.68 12.07
CA MET A 89 -5.00 -3.05 13.34
C MET A 89 -5.49 -1.62 13.17
N LEU A 90 -4.80 -0.80 12.38
CA LEU A 90 -5.23 0.58 12.12
C LEU A 90 -6.57 0.63 11.40
N ALA A 91 -6.76 -0.25 10.42
CA ALA A 91 -8.03 -0.35 9.72
C ALA A 91 -9.17 -0.86 10.62
N ALA A 92 -8.90 -1.86 11.48
CA ALA A 92 -9.87 -2.35 12.45
C ALA A 92 -10.26 -1.26 13.45
N GLY A 93 -9.31 -0.43 13.90
CA GLY A 93 -9.58 0.73 14.75
C GLY A 93 -10.56 1.71 14.10
N THR A 94 -10.36 2.03 12.82
CA THR A 94 -11.31 2.88 12.06
C THR A 94 -12.65 2.20 11.79
N GLY A 95 -12.67 0.88 11.62
CA GLY A 95 -13.91 0.12 11.45
C GLY A 95 -14.73 0.04 12.74
N LEU A 96 -14.06 -0.04 13.91
CA LEU A 96 -14.73 -0.07 15.21
C LEU A 96 -15.46 1.24 15.53
N SER A 97 -14.91 2.39 15.13
CA SER A 97 -15.61 3.67 15.28
C SER A 97 -16.88 3.74 14.45
N ASP A 98 -16.92 3.03 13.33
CA ASP A 98 -18.07 2.98 12.41
C ASP A 98 -19.06 1.83 12.73
N ALA A 99 -18.68 0.90 13.61
CA ALA A 99 -19.42 -0.32 13.91
C ALA A 99 -20.82 -0.06 14.52
N LYS A 100 -20.99 1.05 15.26
CA LYS A 100 -22.32 1.47 15.76
C LYS A 100 -23.32 1.72 14.64
N THR A 101 -22.85 2.18 13.48
CA THR A 101 -23.68 2.46 12.31
C THR A 101 -23.95 1.19 11.49
N ILE A 102 -23.01 0.25 11.50
CA ILE A 102 -23.15 -1.06 10.85
C ILE A 102 -24.16 -1.95 11.58
N LEU A 103 -24.25 -1.85 12.91
CA LEU A 103 -25.20 -2.63 13.72
C LEU A 103 -26.67 -2.26 13.45
N LEU A 104 -26.91 -1.07 12.87
CA LEU A 104 -28.23 -0.56 12.49
C LEU A 104 -28.58 -0.88 11.03
N ALA A 105 -27.69 -1.54 10.29
CA ALA A 105 -27.92 -1.85 8.88
C ALA A 105 -28.89 -3.02 8.71
N ASP A 106 -29.77 -2.91 7.71
CA ASP A 106 -30.70 -3.97 7.32
C ASP A 106 -29.99 -5.32 7.09
N GLU A 107 -30.63 -6.41 7.51
CA GLU A 107 -30.10 -7.77 7.44
C GLU A 107 -29.73 -8.20 6.00
N SER A 108 -30.46 -7.68 5.01
CA SER A 108 -30.20 -7.88 3.57
C SER A 108 -28.85 -7.31 3.09
N ARG A 109 -28.23 -6.41 3.87
CA ARG A 109 -26.98 -5.73 3.51
C ARG A 109 -25.75 -6.33 4.21
N LEU A 110 -25.96 -7.19 5.20
CA LEU A 110 -24.89 -7.81 5.98
C LEU A 110 -23.96 -8.67 5.11
N THR A 111 -24.50 -9.38 4.11
CA THR A 111 -23.68 -10.19 3.19
C THR A 111 -22.73 -9.32 2.36
N THR A 112 -23.21 -8.18 1.84
CA THR A 112 -22.39 -7.23 1.08
C THR A 112 -21.30 -6.62 1.96
N ILE A 113 -21.64 -6.24 3.19
CA ILE A 113 -20.67 -5.70 4.17
C ILE A 113 -19.60 -6.76 4.49
N ALA A 114 -20.00 -8.02 4.71
CA ALA A 114 -19.06 -9.11 4.96
C ALA A 114 -18.09 -9.33 3.79
N VAL A 115 -18.57 -9.34 2.54
CA VAL A 115 -17.72 -9.45 1.35
C VAL A 115 -16.72 -8.29 1.26
N LEU A 116 -17.16 -7.05 1.54
CA LEU A 116 -16.28 -5.88 1.54
C LEU A 116 -15.20 -5.96 2.62
N ILE A 117 -15.53 -6.45 3.81
CA ILE A 117 -14.57 -6.69 4.89
C ILE A 117 -13.54 -7.75 4.48
N VAL A 118 -13.98 -8.86 3.87
CA VAL A 118 -13.07 -9.91 3.37
C VAL A 118 -12.15 -9.35 2.27
N ALA A 119 -12.68 -8.56 1.34
CA ALA A 119 -11.88 -7.89 0.31
C ALA A 119 -10.85 -6.93 0.92
N PHE A 120 -11.23 -6.22 1.98
CA PHE A 120 -10.32 -5.33 2.71
C PHE A 120 -9.19 -6.12 3.39
N ALA A 121 -9.53 -7.22 4.08
CA ALA A 121 -8.54 -8.10 4.69
C ALA A 121 -7.56 -8.66 3.64
N ALA A 122 -8.06 -9.06 2.48
CA ALA A 122 -7.22 -9.49 1.36
C ALA A 122 -6.27 -8.38 0.88
N ALA A 123 -6.76 -7.14 0.76
CA ALA A 123 -5.92 -5.98 0.40
C ALA A 123 -4.82 -5.71 1.44
N VAL A 124 -5.14 -5.83 2.73
CA VAL A 124 -4.18 -5.69 3.84
C VAL A 124 -3.05 -6.73 3.74
N VAL A 125 -3.38 -8.00 3.48
CA VAL A 125 -2.38 -9.06 3.30
C VAL A 125 -1.56 -8.84 2.03
N ALA A 126 -2.21 -8.42 0.95
CA ALA A 126 -1.56 -8.10 -0.32
C ALA A 126 -0.59 -6.91 -0.20
N HIS A 127 -0.79 -6.01 0.76
CA HIS A 127 0.03 -4.81 0.94
C HIS A 127 1.52 -5.12 1.09
N GLY A 128 1.87 -6.01 2.02
CA GLY A 128 3.25 -6.39 2.27
C GLY A 128 3.86 -7.19 1.10
N LEU A 129 3.05 -8.00 0.41
CA LEU A 129 3.48 -8.74 -0.78
C LEU A 129 3.81 -7.79 -1.94
N LEU A 130 2.93 -6.83 -2.21
CA LEU A 130 3.07 -5.86 -3.28
C LEU A 130 4.31 -4.98 -3.07
N ALA A 131 4.50 -4.46 -1.86
CA ALA A 131 5.68 -3.67 -1.50
C ALA A 131 6.98 -4.45 -1.76
N GLN A 132 7.05 -5.71 -1.33
CA GLN A 132 8.22 -6.56 -1.53
C GLN A 132 8.44 -6.90 -3.01
N HIS A 133 7.36 -7.21 -3.74
CA HIS A 133 7.41 -7.53 -5.16
C HIS A 133 7.95 -6.33 -5.97
N LEU A 134 7.44 -5.13 -5.71
CA LEU A 134 7.88 -3.91 -6.36
C LEU A 134 9.35 -3.59 -6.03
N THR A 135 9.78 -3.69 -4.77
CA THR A 135 11.19 -3.45 -4.40
C THR A 135 12.13 -4.41 -5.13
N LEU A 136 11.78 -5.70 -5.20
CA LEU A 136 12.58 -6.70 -5.90
C LEU A 136 12.62 -6.43 -7.41
N ARG A 137 11.49 -6.02 -8.01
CA ARG A 137 11.40 -5.66 -9.42
C ARG A 137 12.28 -4.46 -9.76
N PHE A 138 12.20 -3.38 -8.98
CA PHE A 138 13.02 -2.18 -9.22
C PHE A 138 14.51 -2.42 -9.06
N ARG A 139 14.91 -3.36 -8.18
CA ARG A 139 16.32 -3.76 -8.04
C ARG A 139 16.84 -4.60 -9.19
N ARG A 140 15.97 -5.29 -9.92
CA ARG A 140 16.33 -6.14 -11.08
C ARG A 140 16.36 -5.37 -12.41
N LEU A 141 15.79 -4.16 -12.47
CA LEU A 141 15.87 -3.35 -13.69
C LEU A 141 17.34 -3.03 -13.99
N PRO A 142 17.82 -3.27 -15.24
CA PRO A 142 19.14 -2.85 -15.67
C PRO A 142 19.32 -1.37 -15.35
N ALA A 143 20.54 -0.97 -14.95
CA ALA A 143 20.86 0.45 -14.95
C ALA A 143 20.58 0.92 -16.38
N GLY A 144 19.55 1.73 -16.61
CA GLY A 144 19.41 2.36 -17.91
C GLY A 144 20.72 3.09 -18.16
N ASP A 145 21.45 2.65 -19.19
CA ASP A 145 22.51 3.43 -19.81
C ASP A 145 21.84 4.65 -20.46
N SER A 146 21.41 5.57 -19.61
CA SER A 146 21.19 6.95 -20.00
C SER A 146 22.45 7.69 -19.59
N THR A 147 23.53 7.49 -20.34
CA THR A 147 24.55 8.51 -20.52
C THR A 147 24.02 9.47 -21.59
N PRO A 148 23.44 10.63 -21.22
CA PRO A 148 23.10 11.69 -22.19
C PRO A 148 24.35 12.30 -22.89
N ALA A 149 25.54 11.74 -22.67
CA ALA A 149 26.80 12.19 -23.26
C ALA A 149 27.06 11.60 -24.67
N GLU A 150 26.43 10.48 -25.06
CA GLU A 150 26.63 9.89 -26.39
C GLU A 150 25.76 10.54 -27.48
N ALA A 151 24.67 11.22 -27.10
CA ALA A 151 23.78 11.89 -28.05
C ALA A 151 24.24 13.29 -28.48
N LEU A 152 25.33 13.82 -27.90
CA LEU A 152 25.85 15.16 -28.18
C LEU A 152 27.26 15.16 -28.82
N GLY A 153 27.79 13.99 -29.19
CA GLY A 153 29.12 13.83 -29.78
C GLY A 153 29.15 13.61 -31.30
N THR A 154 28.03 13.76 -32.00
CA THR A 154 27.95 13.58 -33.46
C THR A 154 27.13 14.69 -34.12
N ILE A 155 27.59 15.94 -33.96
CA ILE A 155 27.37 16.99 -34.98
C ILE A 155 28.59 17.89 -35.01
#